data_AF-A0A3M8EGL4-F1
#
_entry.id   AF-A0A3M8EGL4-F1
#
_cell.length_a   1.000
_cell.length_b   1.000
_cell.length_c   1.000
_cell.angle_alpha   90.00
_cell.angle_beta   90.00
_cell.angle_gamma   90.00
#
_symmetry.space_group_name_H-M   'P 1'
#
loop_
_entity.id
_entity.type
_entity.pdbx_description
1 polymer ?
#
loop_
_entity_poly.entity_id
_entity_poly.type
_entity_poly.pdbx_seq_one_letter_code
_entity_poly.pdbx_strand_id
1 'polypeptide(L)'
;MNDDRGIPLTMLVIDDDGRYVDALFRDARRAGIRLVHASSLEEGREVMEGADGAGICGVILDVECYKRRDEATPDSSFIIAATKYFTERAPHLPVVALTGVQALFERYVKDFAGIWEVYKKGRDEDVMFARLRERAMELEWVKIVGRYPDVFGVVDSYLGGDTRQALIDSLRTMDDNAPARIRGNLANLRSIQEKLYIVLHRHRPDMVPRRFVYYEQGDQPLKNVNVAAILEHLKGNFDMRSQKLQGEVFLHYRSPLYRFSELVYRVSSDGIHALDEDSADKPTRYTVQAVAHALLELILWFGRVA
;
A
#
# COMPACT_ATOMS: atom_id res chain seq x y z
N MET A 1 -7.12 -14.00 22.08
CA MET A 1 -7.07 -15.02 21.02
C MET A 1 -6.61 -14.30 19.76
N ASN A 2 -5.33 -14.44 19.41
CA ASN A 2 -4.82 -13.94 18.13
C ASN A 2 -5.42 -14.83 17.05
N ASP A 3 -6.38 -14.28 16.32
CA ASP A 3 -6.82 -14.85 15.06
C ASP A 3 -5.62 -14.70 14.11
N ASP A 4 -4.87 -15.78 13.93
CA ASP A 4 -3.71 -15.88 13.03
C ASP A 4 -4.21 -15.88 11.56
N ARG A 5 -5.07 -14.91 11.24
CA ARG A 5 -5.43 -14.60 9.87
C ARG A 5 -4.22 -13.89 9.29
N GLY A 6 -3.27 -14.70 8.81
CA GLY A 6 -2.16 -14.21 8.02
C GLY A 6 -2.64 -13.24 6.94
N ILE A 7 -1.75 -12.36 6.52
CA ILE A 7 -2.05 -11.27 5.58
C ILE A 7 -2.77 -11.84 4.36
N PRO A 8 -3.99 -11.36 4.04
CA PRO A 8 -4.67 -11.80 2.84
C PRO A 8 -3.85 -11.36 1.62
N LEU A 9 -3.31 -12.33 0.90
CA LEU A 9 -2.52 -12.10 -0.31
C LEU A 9 -3.47 -11.91 -1.49
N THR A 10 -3.33 -10.82 -2.24
CA THR A 10 -4.17 -10.56 -3.41
C THR A 10 -3.40 -10.95 -4.68
N MET A 11 -4.00 -11.79 -5.51
CA MET A 11 -3.39 -12.25 -6.76
C MET A 11 -4.31 -11.96 -7.94
N LEU A 12 -3.72 -11.60 -9.08
CA LEU A 12 -4.42 -11.44 -10.34
C LEU A 12 -4.52 -12.80 -11.03
N VAL A 13 -5.72 -13.21 -11.44
CA VAL A 13 -5.92 -14.34 -12.36
C VAL A 13 -6.42 -13.80 -13.70
N ILE A 14 -5.71 -14.16 -14.78
CA ILE A 14 -6.09 -13.83 -16.16
C ILE A 14 -6.50 -15.11 -16.86
N ASP A 15 -7.80 -15.29 -17.07
CA ASP A 15 -8.41 -16.52 -17.58
C ASP A 15 -9.79 -16.17 -18.16
N ASP A 16 -10.11 -16.63 -19.37
CA ASP A 16 -11.40 -16.32 -20.00
C ASP A 16 -12.53 -17.25 -19.52
N ASP A 17 -12.21 -18.38 -18.88
CA ASP A 17 -13.19 -19.28 -18.30
C ASP A 17 -13.64 -18.81 -16.91
N GLY A 18 -14.65 -17.94 -16.89
CA GLY A 18 -15.24 -17.45 -15.63
C GLY A 18 -15.77 -18.58 -14.72
N ARG A 19 -16.22 -19.72 -15.26
CA ARG A 19 -16.71 -20.84 -14.42
C ARG A 19 -15.57 -21.54 -13.71
N TYR A 20 -14.45 -21.71 -14.39
CA TYR A 20 -13.24 -22.22 -13.78
C TYR A 20 -12.74 -21.28 -12.68
N VAL A 21 -12.68 -19.97 -12.97
CA VAL A 21 -12.25 -18.97 -11.98
C VAL A 21 -13.16 -18.93 -10.75
N ASP A 22 -14.48 -19.04 -10.93
CA ASP A 22 -15.44 -19.15 -9.82
C ASP A 22 -15.18 -20.37 -8.93
N ALA A 23 -14.75 -21.50 -9.50
CA ALA A 23 -14.32 -22.65 -8.73
C ALA A 23 -12.99 -22.38 -8.01
N LEU A 24 -12.02 -21.79 -8.72
CA LEU A 24 -10.69 -21.46 -8.22
C LEU A 24 -10.74 -20.49 -7.03
N PHE A 25 -11.70 -19.56 -7.00
CA PHE A 25 -11.94 -18.63 -5.89
C PHE A 25 -12.11 -19.35 -4.54
N ARG A 26 -12.80 -20.49 -4.52
CA ARG A 26 -13.03 -21.24 -3.27
C ARG A 26 -11.74 -21.83 -2.73
N ASP A 27 -10.91 -22.37 -3.61
CA ASP A 27 -9.64 -23.00 -3.23
C ASP A 27 -8.60 -21.96 -2.85
N ALA A 28 -8.52 -20.85 -3.60
CA ALA A 28 -7.68 -19.70 -3.26
C ALA A 28 -8.00 -19.16 -1.86
N ARG A 29 -9.29 -19.03 -1.52
CA ARG A 29 -9.71 -18.54 -0.19
C ARG A 29 -9.25 -19.47 0.93
N ARG A 30 -9.26 -20.80 0.72
CA ARG A 30 -8.73 -21.78 1.69
C ARG A 30 -7.22 -21.63 1.88
N ALA A 31 -6.49 -21.23 0.84
CA ALA A 31 -5.07 -20.91 0.89
C ALA A 31 -4.76 -19.50 1.46
N GLY A 32 -5.78 -18.74 1.86
CA GLY A 32 -5.62 -17.36 2.33
C GLY A 32 -5.27 -16.36 1.21
N ILE A 33 -5.68 -16.68 -0.02
CA ILE A 33 -5.47 -15.86 -1.22
C ILE A 33 -6.82 -15.27 -1.66
N ARG A 34 -6.82 -13.97 -1.93
CA ARG A 34 -7.89 -13.25 -2.62
C ARG A 34 -7.55 -13.18 -4.11
N LEU A 35 -8.44 -13.64 -4.97
CA LEU A 35 -8.26 -13.46 -6.41
C LEU A 35 -8.93 -12.17 -6.88
N VAL A 36 -8.30 -11.50 -7.83
CA VAL A 36 -8.88 -10.49 -8.69
C VAL A 36 -8.86 -11.08 -10.10
N HIS A 37 -10.02 -11.12 -10.75
CA HIS A 37 -10.16 -11.77 -12.05
C HIS A 37 -10.13 -10.74 -13.17
N ALA A 38 -9.43 -11.08 -14.25
CA ALA A 38 -9.51 -10.43 -15.55
C ALA A 38 -9.75 -11.49 -16.63
N SER A 39 -10.65 -11.23 -17.57
CA SER A 39 -10.96 -12.18 -18.67
C SER A 39 -10.06 -12.00 -19.89
N SER A 40 -9.12 -11.06 -19.84
CA SER A 40 -8.18 -10.76 -20.92
C SER A 40 -6.91 -10.09 -20.39
N LEU A 41 -5.84 -10.07 -21.20
CA LEU A 41 -4.61 -9.36 -20.84
C LEU A 41 -4.85 -7.85 -20.67
N GLU A 42 -5.66 -7.24 -21.55
CA GLU A 42 -6.02 -5.83 -21.48
C GLU A 42 -6.65 -5.47 -20.14
N GLU A 43 -7.67 -6.21 -19.71
CA GLU A 43 -8.28 -6.01 -18.40
C GLU A 43 -7.29 -6.27 -17.26
N GLY A 44 -6.43 -7.28 -17.39
CA GLY A 44 -5.37 -7.53 -16.41
C GLY A 44 -4.42 -6.33 -16.26
N ARG A 45 -4.09 -5.63 -17.34
CA ARG A 45 -3.28 -4.41 -17.31
C ARG A 45 -4.01 -3.25 -16.64
N GLU A 46 -5.28 -3.06 -16.96
CA GLU A 46 -6.11 -2.02 -16.32
C GLU A 46 -6.21 -2.25 -14.80
N VAL A 47 -6.35 -3.50 -14.36
CA VAL A 47 -6.34 -3.87 -12.94
C VAL A 47 -4.98 -3.54 -12.31
N MET A 48 -3.88 -3.94 -12.94
CA MET A 48 -2.52 -3.68 -12.47
C MET A 48 -2.18 -2.18 -12.38
N GLU A 49 -2.71 -1.38 -13.30
CA GLU A 49 -2.47 0.07 -13.39
C GLU A 49 -3.49 0.89 -12.58
N GLY A 50 -4.60 0.26 -12.17
CA GLY A 50 -5.67 0.85 -11.37
C GLY A 50 -5.41 0.84 -9.87
N ALA A 51 -6.41 1.27 -9.10
CA ALA A 51 -6.32 1.39 -7.64
C ALA A 51 -6.06 0.05 -6.93
N ASP A 52 -6.59 -1.04 -7.48
CA ASP A 52 -6.43 -2.39 -6.92
C ASP A 52 -5.04 -3.00 -7.21
N GLY A 53 -4.32 -2.48 -8.21
CA GLY A 53 -3.04 -3.00 -8.65
C GLY A 53 -1.94 -2.95 -7.59
N ALA A 54 -1.94 -1.93 -6.73
CA ALA A 54 -0.94 -1.72 -5.69
C ALA A 54 -0.91 -2.84 -4.62
N GLY A 55 -1.99 -3.62 -4.49
CA GLY A 55 -2.08 -4.74 -3.56
C GLY A 55 -1.75 -6.10 -4.15
N ILE A 56 -1.51 -6.19 -5.46
CA ILE A 56 -1.32 -7.46 -6.16
C ILE A 56 0.10 -8.00 -5.90
N CYS A 57 0.18 -9.18 -5.32
CA CYS A 57 1.45 -9.84 -4.95
C CYS A 57 1.75 -11.11 -5.76
N GLY A 58 0.98 -11.40 -6.80
CA GLY A 58 1.21 -12.54 -7.68
C GLY A 58 0.22 -12.59 -8.84
N VAL A 59 0.57 -13.35 -9.88
CA VAL A 59 -0.22 -13.46 -11.11
C VAL A 59 -0.34 -14.93 -11.52
N ILE A 60 -1.56 -15.32 -11.89
CA ILE A 60 -1.90 -16.62 -12.48
C ILE A 60 -2.35 -16.34 -13.92
N LEU A 61 -1.68 -16.95 -14.89
CA LEU A 61 -1.98 -16.77 -16.31
C LEU A 61 -2.49 -18.06 -16.90
N ASP A 62 -3.68 -18.05 -17.50
CA ASP A 62 -4.05 -19.12 -18.43
C ASP A 62 -3.19 -19.04 -19.69
N VAL A 63 -2.69 -20.17 -20.16
CA VAL A 63 -1.82 -20.21 -21.35
C VAL A 63 -2.59 -19.81 -22.61
N GLU A 64 -3.90 -20.06 -22.65
CA GLU A 64 -4.78 -19.75 -23.78
C GLU A 64 -5.87 -18.76 -23.31
N CYS A 65 -5.63 -17.45 -23.47
CA CYS A 65 -6.59 -16.41 -23.08
C CYS A 65 -6.64 -15.30 -24.14
N TYR A 66 -7.58 -14.36 -24.01
CA TYR A 66 -7.70 -13.21 -24.91
C TYR A 66 -6.66 -12.11 -24.61
N LYS A 67 -6.07 -11.48 -25.63
CA LYS A 67 -5.25 -10.27 -25.41
C LYS A 67 -6.11 -9.05 -25.16
N ARG A 68 -7.21 -8.93 -25.91
CA ARG A 68 -8.15 -7.81 -25.84
C ARG A 68 -9.56 -8.32 -25.59
N ARG A 69 -10.39 -7.47 -25.01
CA ARG A 69 -11.78 -7.83 -24.67
C ARG A 69 -12.65 -8.17 -25.89
N ASP A 70 -12.30 -7.63 -27.06
CA ASP A 70 -13.06 -7.73 -28.30
C ASP A 70 -12.51 -8.78 -29.29
N GLU A 71 -11.46 -9.52 -28.92
CA GLU A 71 -10.90 -10.57 -29.78
C GLU A 71 -11.86 -11.76 -29.92
N ALA A 72 -12.05 -12.23 -31.15
CA ALA A 72 -13.01 -13.29 -31.45
C ALA A 72 -12.53 -14.69 -31.00
N THR A 73 -11.23 -14.91 -30.86
CA THR A 73 -10.65 -16.21 -30.48
C THR A 73 -9.42 -16.01 -29.60
N PRO A 74 -9.26 -16.80 -28.51
CA PRO A 74 -8.00 -16.89 -27.78
C PRO A 74 -6.90 -17.39 -28.73
N ASP A 75 -5.70 -16.82 -28.63
CA ASP A 75 -4.55 -17.30 -29.38
C ASP A 75 -3.31 -17.35 -28.47
N SER A 76 -2.48 -18.36 -28.72
CA SER A 76 -1.14 -18.55 -28.15
C SER A 76 -0.26 -17.31 -28.13
N SER A 77 -0.54 -16.30 -28.96
CA SER A 77 0.16 -15.02 -28.91
C SER A 77 -0.14 -14.21 -27.64
N PHE A 78 -1.22 -14.51 -26.90
CA PHE A 78 -1.53 -13.97 -25.57
C PHE A 78 -0.35 -14.16 -24.62
N ILE A 79 0.14 -15.39 -24.52
CA ILE A 79 1.10 -15.75 -23.49
C ILE A 79 2.42 -15.01 -23.71
N ILE A 80 2.82 -14.82 -24.96
CA ILE A 80 3.98 -14.00 -25.36
C ILE A 80 3.80 -12.54 -24.92
N ALA A 81 2.61 -11.98 -25.14
CA ALA A 81 2.30 -10.60 -24.76
C ALA A 81 2.23 -10.42 -23.23
N ALA A 82 1.71 -11.42 -22.51
CA ALA A 82 1.68 -11.45 -21.06
C ALA A 82 3.09 -11.58 -20.49
N THR A 83 3.93 -12.46 -21.04
CA THR A 83 5.35 -12.59 -20.66
C THR A 83 6.05 -11.26 -20.80
N LYS A 84 5.97 -10.64 -21.98
CA LYS A 84 6.57 -9.33 -22.20
C LYS A 84 6.13 -8.30 -21.17
N TYR A 85 4.82 -8.20 -20.91
CA TYR A 85 4.29 -7.23 -19.96
C TYR A 85 4.82 -7.46 -18.53
N PHE A 86 4.68 -8.67 -18.00
CA PHE A 86 5.06 -8.92 -16.60
C PHE A 86 6.57 -8.93 -16.38
N THR A 87 7.36 -9.37 -17.36
CA THR A 87 8.84 -9.30 -17.26
C THR A 87 9.36 -7.86 -17.36
N GLU A 88 8.70 -6.98 -18.13
CA GLU A 88 9.13 -5.58 -18.27
C GLU A 88 8.56 -4.66 -17.17
N ARG A 89 7.28 -4.82 -16.80
CA ARG A 89 6.57 -3.90 -15.91
C ARG A 89 6.50 -4.36 -14.46
N ALA A 90 6.49 -5.66 -14.21
CA ALA A 90 6.40 -6.21 -12.86
C ALA A 90 7.36 -7.40 -12.64
N PRO A 91 8.67 -7.26 -12.95
CA PRO A 91 9.62 -8.38 -12.90
C PRO A 91 9.81 -9.00 -11.51
N HIS A 92 9.40 -8.28 -10.47
CA HIS A 92 9.49 -8.71 -9.09
C HIS A 92 8.31 -9.57 -8.66
N LEU A 93 7.17 -9.55 -9.37
CA LEU A 93 5.99 -10.32 -9.00
C LEU A 93 6.16 -11.79 -9.38
N PRO A 94 5.76 -12.73 -8.50
CA PRO A 94 5.69 -14.13 -8.87
C PRO A 94 4.57 -14.34 -9.89
N VAL A 95 4.91 -14.98 -10.99
CA VAL A 95 3.98 -15.31 -12.07
C VAL A 95 4.04 -16.81 -12.33
N VAL A 96 2.87 -17.44 -12.46
CA VAL A 96 2.72 -18.84 -12.85
C VAL A 96 1.83 -18.94 -14.08
N ALA A 97 2.03 -19.98 -14.87
CA ALA A 97 1.18 -20.33 -15.98
C ALA A 97 0.33 -21.56 -15.64
N LEU A 98 -0.86 -21.60 -16.18
CA LEU A 98 -1.88 -22.59 -15.89
C LEU A 98 -2.47 -23.08 -17.22
N THR A 99 -2.67 -24.39 -17.37
CA THR A 99 -3.19 -24.95 -18.63
C THR A 99 -4.15 -26.12 -18.40
N GLY A 100 -5.24 -26.14 -19.17
CA GLY A 100 -6.17 -27.28 -19.24
C GLY A 100 -5.79 -28.31 -20.32
N VAL A 101 -4.86 -27.99 -21.22
CA VAL A 101 -4.56 -28.85 -22.38
C VAL A 101 -3.49 -29.88 -22.02
N GLN A 102 -3.92 -31.03 -21.50
CA GLN A 102 -3.04 -32.09 -21.00
C GLN A 102 -1.99 -32.56 -22.03
N ALA A 103 -2.35 -32.61 -23.31
CA ALA A 103 -1.44 -33.02 -24.39
C ALA A 103 -0.31 -32.01 -24.66
N LEU A 104 -0.49 -30.73 -24.30
CA LEU A 104 0.48 -29.66 -24.51
C LEU A 104 1.27 -29.31 -23.24
N PHE A 105 0.92 -29.89 -22.09
CA PHE A 105 1.55 -29.57 -20.81
C PHE A 105 3.08 -29.70 -20.83
N GLU A 106 3.63 -30.83 -21.30
CA GLU A 106 5.08 -31.04 -21.35
C GLU A 106 5.79 -30.03 -22.27
N ARG A 107 5.11 -29.63 -23.35
CA ARG A 107 5.60 -28.58 -24.24
C ARG A 107 5.63 -27.24 -23.52
N TYR A 108 4.56 -26.85 -22.82
CA TYR A 108 4.55 -25.58 -22.08
C TYR A 108 5.59 -25.54 -20.97
N VAL A 109 5.78 -26.63 -20.22
CA VAL A 109 6.85 -26.73 -19.23
C VAL A 109 8.22 -26.46 -19.85
N LYS A 110 8.46 -26.97 -21.07
CA LYS A 110 9.70 -26.72 -21.80
C LYS A 110 9.80 -25.28 -22.33
N ASP A 111 8.71 -24.76 -22.89
CA ASP A 111 8.66 -23.43 -23.52
C ASP A 111 8.80 -22.30 -22.47
N PHE A 112 8.32 -22.52 -21.24
CA PHE A 112 8.42 -21.57 -20.12
C PHE A 112 9.53 -21.87 -19.12
N ALA A 113 10.41 -22.84 -19.41
CA ALA A 113 11.50 -23.21 -18.52
C ALA A 113 12.39 -21.99 -18.18
N GLY A 114 12.52 -21.68 -16.89
CA GLY A 114 13.27 -20.53 -16.39
C GLY A 114 12.54 -19.18 -16.49
N ILE A 115 11.33 -19.16 -17.04
CA ILE A 115 10.45 -17.99 -17.08
C ILE A 115 9.36 -18.16 -16.01
N TRP A 116 8.49 -19.16 -16.18
CA TRP A 116 7.36 -19.42 -15.29
C TRP A 116 7.21 -20.90 -14.98
N GLU A 117 6.72 -21.19 -13.78
CA GLU A 117 6.28 -22.54 -13.43
C GLU A 117 4.88 -22.79 -14.03
N VAL A 118 4.68 -23.97 -14.63
CA VAL A 118 3.45 -24.34 -15.35
C VAL A 118 2.68 -25.41 -14.57
N TYR A 119 1.38 -25.19 -14.36
CA TYR A 119 0.49 -26.03 -13.56
C TYR A 119 -0.70 -26.54 -14.38
N LYS A 120 -1.26 -27.71 -14.02
CA LYS A 120 -2.46 -28.26 -14.67
C LYS A 120 -3.73 -27.79 -13.98
N LYS A 121 -4.67 -27.25 -14.77
CA LYS A 121 -6.05 -26.98 -14.31
C LYS A 121 -6.73 -28.26 -13.84
N GLY A 122 -7.45 -28.18 -12.73
CA GLY A 122 -8.19 -29.25 -12.06
C GLY A 122 -7.34 -30.27 -11.30
N ARG A 123 -6.05 -30.00 -11.07
CA ARG A 123 -5.13 -30.96 -10.44
C ARG A 123 -4.09 -30.32 -9.55
N ASP A 124 -3.42 -29.27 -10.01
CA ASP A 124 -2.21 -28.76 -9.36
C ASP A 124 -2.45 -27.43 -8.59
N GLU A 125 -3.69 -26.99 -8.44
CA GLU A 125 -4.06 -25.70 -7.82
C GLU A 125 -3.51 -25.54 -6.40
N ASP A 126 -3.61 -26.56 -5.55
CA ASP A 126 -3.12 -26.50 -4.17
C ASP A 126 -1.60 -26.27 -4.14
N VAL A 127 -0.87 -26.92 -5.04
CA VAL A 127 0.59 -26.78 -5.16
C VAL A 127 0.94 -25.40 -5.72
N MET A 128 0.21 -24.95 -6.74
CA MET A 128 0.35 -23.62 -7.33
C MET A 128 0.15 -22.52 -6.28
N PHE A 129 -0.91 -22.61 -5.46
CA PHE A 129 -1.18 -21.63 -4.42
C PHE A 129 -0.14 -21.65 -3.31
N ALA A 130 0.30 -22.82 -2.87
CA ALA A 130 1.37 -22.93 -1.87
C ALA A 130 2.65 -22.24 -2.36
N ARG A 131 3.01 -22.47 -3.63
CA ARG A 131 4.19 -21.87 -4.25
C ARG A 131 4.06 -20.36 -4.45
N LEU A 132 2.94 -19.89 -4.99
CA LEU A 132 2.68 -18.46 -5.14
C LEU A 132 2.69 -17.74 -3.80
N ARG A 133 2.11 -18.34 -2.75
CA ARG A 133 2.13 -17.81 -1.39
C ARG A 133 3.55 -17.70 -0.84
N GLU A 134 4.35 -18.76 -0.98
CA GLU A 134 5.76 -18.76 -0.57
C GLU A 134 6.51 -17.58 -1.23
N ARG A 135 6.41 -17.46 -2.55
CA ARG A 135 7.10 -16.42 -3.33
C ARG A 135 6.57 -15.01 -3.05
N ALA A 136 5.26 -14.85 -2.88
CA ALA A 136 4.67 -13.57 -2.52
C ALA A 136 5.14 -13.10 -1.13
N MET A 137 5.29 -14.02 -0.17
CA MET A 137 5.80 -13.72 1.17
C MET A 137 7.29 -13.35 1.17
N GLU A 138 8.04 -13.64 0.10
CA GLU A 138 9.42 -13.17 -0.06
C GLU A 138 9.50 -11.67 -0.41
N LEU A 139 8.43 -11.10 -1.00
CA LEU A 139 8.38 -9.70 -1.40
C LEU A 139 8.52 -8.78 -0.19
N GLU A 140 9.45 -7.84 -0.27
CA GLU A 140 9.78 -6.95 0.84
C GLU A 140 8.57 -6.10 1.29
N TRP A 141 7.81 -5.57 0.33
CA TRP A 141 6.63 -4.77 0.64
C TRP A 141 5.53 -5.61 1.31
N VAL A 142 5.37 -6.89 0.95
CA VAL A 142 4.42 -7.82 1.61
C VAL A 142 4.84 -8.04 3.06
N LYS A 143 6.14 -8.21 3.33
CA LYS A 143 6.67 -8.34 4.69
C LYS A 143 6.42 -7.07 5.53
N ILE A 144 6.60 -5.89 4.94
CA ILE A 144 6.36 -4.60 5.61
C ILE A 144 4.89 -4.43 5.95
N VAL A 145 4.00 -4.62 4.97
CA VAL A 145 2.55 -4.57 5.17
C VAL A 145 2.12 -5.56 6.23
N GLY A 146 2.73 -6.75 6.19
CA GLY A 146 2.49 -7.81 7.14
C GLY A 146 2.86 -7.55 8.57
N ARG A 147 3.84 -6.66 8.79
CA ARG A 147 4.25 -6.25 10.12
C ARG A 147 3.27 -5.26 10.76
N TYR A 148 2.51 -4.52 9.95
CA TYR A 148 1.61 -3.45 10.39
C TYR A 148 0.23 -3.53 9.70
N PRO A 149 -0.49 -4.67 9.80
CA PRO A 149 -1.71 -4.91 9.01
C PRO A 149 -2.85 -3.95 9.38
N ASP A 150 -2.94 -3.55 10.64
CA ASP A 150 -3.92 -2.58 11.15
C ASP A 150 -3.69 -1.17 10.59
N VAL A 151 -2.44 -0.72 10.53
CA VAL A 151 -2.06 0.57 9.92
C VAL A 151 -2.42 0.57 8.44
N PHE A 152 -1.99 -0.43 7.69
CA PHE A 152 -2.26 -0.48 6.25
C PHE A 152 -3.75 -0.66 5.94
N GLY A 153 -4.52 -1.32 6.81
CA GLY A 153 -5.98 -1.35 6.71
C GLY A 153 -6.61 0.05 6.73
N VAL A 154 -6.10 0.96 7.57
CA VAL A 154 -6.55 2.36 7.60
C VAL A 154 -6.07 3.12 6.35
N VAL A 155 -4.82 2.94 5.95
CA VAL A 155 -4.27 3.60 4.76
C VAL A 155 -5.05 3.24 3.49
N ASP A 156 -5.33 1.94 3.30
CA ASP A 156 -6.05 1.43 2.14
C ASP A 156 -7.51 1.91 2.14
N SER A 157 -8.13 2.09 3.31
CA SER A 157 -9.53 2.54 3.44
C SER A 157 -9.72 4.05 3.18
N TYR A 158 -8.72 4.88 3.50
CA TYR A 158 -8.91 6.33 3.57
C TYR A 158 -7.90 7.18 2.80
N LEU A 159 -6.66 6.70 2.61
CA LEU A 159 -5.55 7.56 2.18
C LEU A 159 -5.04 7.26 0.76
N GLY A 160 -5.36 6.07 0.23
CA GLY A 160 -5.10 5.67 -1.16
C GLY A 160 -3.67 5.19 -1.45
N GLY A 161 -3.48 4.71 -2.69
CA GLY A 161 -2.26 4.02 -3.15
C GLY A 161 -0.97 4.85 -3.05
N ASP A 162 -1.01 6.15 -3.33
CA ASP A 162 0.19 7.01 -3.22
C ASP A 162 0.71 7.08 -1.79
N THR A 163 -0.20 7.26 -0.82
CA THR A 163 0.14 7.31 0.61
C THR A 163 0.67 5.96 1.08
N ARG A 164 0.04 4.88 0.60
CA ARG A 164 0.46 3.51 0.85
C ARG A 164 1.90 3.25 0.41
N GLN A 165 2.24 3.63 -0.82
CA GLN A 165 3.58 3.45 -1.36
C GLN A 165 4.60 4.31 -0.60
N ALA A 166 4.28 5.57 -0.31
CA ALA A 166 5.14 6.45 0.47
C ALA A 166 5.44 5.87 1.87
N LEU A 167 4.44 5.28 2.53
CA LEU A 167 4.63 4.64 3.83
C LEU A 167 5.51 3.38 3.74
N ILE A 168 5.30 2.53 2.73
CA ILE A 168 6.19 1.37 2.48
C ILE A 168 7.63 1.84 2.29
N ASP A 169 7.85 2.85 1.44
CA ASP A 169 9.18 3.36 1.14
C ASP A 169 9.88 3.92 2.38
N SER A 170 9.14 4.61 3.25
CA SER A 170 9.67 5.11 4.50
C SER A 170 10.01 3.99 5.49
N LEU A 171 9.13 3.00 5.65
CA LEU A 171 9.39 1.85 6.54
C LEU A 171 10.52 0.95 6.03
N ARG A 172 10.67 0.83 4.71
CA ARG A 172 11.75 0.07 4.07
C ARG A 172 13.12 0.69 4.32
N THR A 173 13.19 2.02 4.26
CA THR A 173 14.47 2.76 4.27
C THR A 173 14.76 3.47 5.59
N MET A 174 13.94 3.27 6.63
CA MET A 174 14.12 3.94 7.92
C MET A 174 15.42 3.59 8.65
N ASP A 175 16.07 2.48 8.28
CA ASP A 175 17.36 2.05 8.84
C ASP A 175 18.58 2.66 8.13
N ASP A 176 18.36 3.37 7.03
CA ASP A 176 19.40 4.01 6.22
C ASP A 176 19.94 5.28 6.92
N ASN A 177 21.27 5.42 6.95
CA ASN A 177 21.96 6.55 7.58
C ASN A 177 22.38 7.63 6.57
N ALA A 178 22.17 7.44 5.26
CA ALA A 178 22.54 8.42 4.26
C ALA A 178 21.72 9.72 4.45
N PRO A 179 22.35 10.91 4.52
CA PRO A 179 21.65 12.18 4.73
C PRO A 179 20.49 12.43 3.76
N ALA A 180 20.67 12.09 2.48
CA ALA A 180 19.62 12.22 1.47
C ALA A 180 18.40 11.32 1.75
N ARG A 181 18.64 10.11 2.28
CA ARG A 181 17.58 9.16 2.65
C ARG A 181 16.85 9.60 3.90
N ILE A 182 17.58 10.08 4.91
CA ILE A 182 16.99 10.67 6.12
C ILE A 182 16.09 11.85 5.75
N ARG A 183 16.59 12.79 4.92
CA ARG A 183 15.79 13.93 4.42
C ARG A 183 14.52 13.47 3.71
N GLY A 184 14.66 12.54 2.77
CA GLY A 184 13.53 12.01 2.01
C GLY A 184 12.48 11.36 2.90
N ASN A 185 12.91 10.59 3.91
CA ASN A 185 12.00 9.95 4.86
C ASN A 185 11.27 10.97 5.73
N LEU A 186 11.97 11.93 6.33
CA LEU A 186 11.32 12.96 7.15
C LEU A 186 10.30 13.77 6.32
N ALA A 187 10.64 14.11 5.07
CA ALA A 187 9.73 14.81 4.17
C ALA A 187 8.48 13.97 3.84
N ASN A 188 8.66 12.69 3.52
CA ASN A 188 7.55 11.77 3.24
C ASN A 188 6.64 11.58 4.46
N LEU A 189 7.20 11.32 5.64
CA LEU A 189 6.44 11.13 6.87
C LEU A 189 5.60 12.36 7.24
N ARG A 190 6.16 13.56 7.06
CA ARG A 190 5.43 14.82 7.20
C ARG A 190 4.29 14.96 6.18
N SER A 191 4.57 14.66 4.91
CA SER A 191 3.55 14.70 3.85
C SER A 191 2.37 13.77 4.13
N ILE A 192 2.64 12.57 4.68
CA ILE A 192 1.59 11.64 5.12
C ILE A 192 0.78 12.24 6.27
N GLN A 193 1.41 12.87 7.26
CA GLN A 193 0.70 13.57 8.34
C GLN A 193 -0.20 14.70 7.82
N GLU A 194 0.28 15.49 6.86
CA GLU A 194 -0.50 16.56 6.23
C GLU A 194 -1.71 15.97 5.49
N LYS A 195 -1.51 14.86 4.76
CA LYS A 195 -2.60 14.11 4.10
C LYS A 195 -3.65 13.59 5.09
N LEU A 196 -3.24 13.08 6.27
CA LEU A 196 -4.18 12.68 7.32
C LEU A 196 -5.13 13.82 7.68
N TYR A 197 -4.62 15.04 7.84
CA TYR A 197 -5.46 16.19 8.18
C TYR A 197 -6.36 16.66 7.04
N ILE A 198 -5.88 16.61 5.79
CA ILE A 198 -6.72 16.91 4.62
C ILE A 198 -7.89 15.93 4.54
N VAL A 199 -7.63 14.64 4.74
CA VAL A 199 -8.69 13.62 4.72
C VAL A 199 -9.59 13.78 5.94
N LEU A 200 -9.04 13.98 7.13
CA LEU A 200 -9.81 14.18 8.36
C LEU A 200 -10.76 15.38 8.26
N HIS A 201 -10.36 16.49 7.61
CA HIS A 201 -11.25 17.62 7.35
C HIS A 201 -12.54 17.21 6.61
N ARG A 202 -12.44 16.27 5.65
CA ARG A 202 -13.59 15.81 4.86
C ARG A 202 -14.57 14.99 5.69
N HIS A 203 -14.08 14.25 6.68
CA HIS A 203 -14.87 13.40 7.57
C HIS A 203 -15.36 14.14 8.83
N ARG A 204 -14.50 14.99 9.39
CA ARG A 204 -14.61 15.66 10.68
C ARG A 204 -14.16 17.12 10.58
N PRO A 205 -14.93 18.00 9.92
CA PRO A 205 -14.60 19.41 9.78
C PRO A 205 -14.61 20.18 11.11
N ASP A 206 -15.20 19.61 12.17
CA ASP A 206 -15.10 20.07 13.56
C ASP A 206 -13.68 19.90 14.12
N MET A 207 -13.04 18.76 13.83
CA MET A 207 -11.68 18.44 14.27
C MET A 207 -10.61 19.16 13.45
N VAL A 208 -10.82 19.27 12.14
CA VAL A 208 -9.95 20.03 11.24
C VAL A 208 -10.78 21.05 10.47
N PRO A 209 -10.99 22.26 11.02
CA PRO A 209 -11.72 23.33 10.35
C PRO A 209 -11.14 23.74 8.99
N ARG A 210 -12.02 24.10 8.05
CA ARG A 210 -11.67 24.54 6.69
C ARG A 210 -10.59 25.62 6.66
N ARG A 211 -10.60 26.55 7.62
CA ARG A 211 -9.61 27.64 7.74
C ARG A 211 -8.16 27.18 7.91
N PHE A 212 -7.92 25.91 8.25
CA PHE A 212 -6.58 25.34 8.40
C PHE A 212 -6.11 24.53 7.19
N VAL A 213 -6.99 24.35 6.19
CA VAL A 213 -6.69 23.69 4.93
C VAL A 213 -6.66 24.77 3.85
N TYR A 214 -5.58 24.85 3.09
CA TYR A 214 -5.47 25.83 2.01
C TYR A 214 -6.15 25.26 0.76
N TYR A 215 -6.85 26.09 -0.01
CA TYR A 215 -7.53 25.71 -1.25
C TYR A 215 -6.95 26.52 -2.40
N GLU A 216 -6.82 25.89 -3.58
CA GLU A 216 -6.57 26.64 -4.81
C GLU A 216 -7.91 27.21 -5.28
N GLN A 217 -7.95 28.02 -6.34
CA GLN A 217 -9.23 28.54 -6.82
C GLN A 217 -10.25 27.40 -7.06
N GLY A 218 -11.38 27.45 -6.34
CA GLY A 218 -12.38 26.37 -6.27
C GLY A 218 -12.40 25.64 -4.92
N ASP A 219 -13.39 24.76 -4.70
CA ASP A 219 -13.49 23.95 -3.46
C ASP A 219 -12.48 22.77 -3.43
N GLN A 220 -11.40 22.83 -4.21
CA GLN A 220 -10.36 21.81 -4.22
C GLN A 220 -9.22 22.17 -3.24
N PRO A 221 -8.98 21.37 -2.19
CA PRO A 221 -7.92 21.65 -1.24
C PRO A 221 -6.54 21.51 -1.91
N LEU A 222 -5.68 22.51 -1.71
CA LEU A 222 -4.25 22.42 -1.94
C LEU A 222 -3.65 21.33 -1.06
N LYS A 223 -2.47 20.84 -1.45
CA LYS A 223 -1.67 19.91 -0.63
C LYS A 223 -1.20 20.51 0.71
N ASN A 224 -1.42 21.80 0.96
CA ASN A 224 -0.88 22.48 2.13
C ASN A 224 -1.93 22.57 3.26
N VAL A 225 -1.49 22.34 4.49
CA VAL A 225 -2.27 22.53 5.72
C VAL A 225 -1.44 23.27 6.77
N ASN A 226 -2.11 24.01 7.65
CA ASN A 226 -1.45 24.63 8.80
C ASN A 226 -1.43 23.66 9.99
N VAL A 227 -0.49 22.71 9.98
CA VAL A 227 -0.37 21.67 11.02
C VAL A 227 -0.26 22.27 12.43
N ALA A 228 0.48 23.37 12.59
CA ALA A 228 0.62 24.04 13.88
C ALA A 228 -0.74 24.54 14.41
N ALA A 229 -1.53 25.21 13.57
CA ALA A 229 -2.86 25.68 13.95
C ALA A 229 -3.84 24.52 14.22
N ILE A 230 -3.73 23.43 13.45
CA ILE A 230 -4.53 22.21 13.68
C ILE A 230 -4.20 21.61 15.04
N LEU A 231 -2.92 21.48 15.40
CA LEU A 231 -2.49 20.96 16.69
C LEU A 231 -2.98 21.80 17.87
N GLU A 232 -2.95 23.12 17.73
CA GLU A 232 -3.49 24.03 18.76
C GLU A 232 -5.01 23.90 18.90
N HIS A 233 -5.73 23.78 17.79
CA HIS A 233 -7.18 23.57 17.78
C HIS A 233 -7.58 22.23 18.39
N LEU A 234 -6.90 21.14 18.00
CA LEU A 234 -7.22 19.78 18.49
C LEU A 234 -7.10 19.68 20.02
N LYS A 235 -6.21 20.45 20.65
CA LYS A 235 -6.09 20.51 22.12
C LYS A 235 -7.04 21.52 22.80
N GLY A 236 -8.06 22.00 22.11
CA GLY A 236 -9.04 22.96 22.62
C GLY A 236 -8.48 24.37 22.80
N ASN A 237 -7.48 24.75 22.00
CA ASN A 237 -6.77 26.03 22.10
C ASN A 237 -6.31 26.32 23.54
N PHE A 238 -5.72 25.30 24.16
CA PHE A 238 -5.26 25.37 25.55
C PHE A 238 -4.21 26.46 25.74
N ASP A 239 -4.54 27.47 26.54
CA ASP A 239 -3.64 28.56 26.90
C ASP A 239 -2.81 28.16 28.13
N MET A 240 -1.50 28.02 27.92
CA MET A 240 -0.57 27.63 28.99
C MET A 240 -0.46 28.66 30.12
N ARG A 241 -0.68 29.96 29.85
CA ARG A 241 -0.57 31.01 30.87
C ARG A 241 -1.80 31.01 31.77
N SER A 242 -2.98 30.95 31.17
CA SER A 242 -4.24 30.97 31.92
C SER A 242 -4.72 29.59 32.37
N GLN A 243 -4.11 28.51 31.87
CA GLN A 243 -4.52 27.12 32.10
C GLN A 243 -5.99 26.86 31.71
N LYS A 244 -6.51 27.60 30.71
CA LYS A 244 -7.89 27.52 30.26
C LYS A 244 -7.99 26.97 28.84
N LEU A 245 -9.08 26.24 28.61
CA LEU A 245 -9.51 25.80 27.29
C LEU A 245 -10.44 26.87 26.69
N GLN A 246 -10.30 27.11 25.39
CA GLN A 246 -11.14 28.07 24.66
C GLN A 246 -12.02 27.38 23.60
N GLY A 247 -11.92 26.07 23.48
CA GLY A 247 -12.71 25.27 22.55
C GLY A 247 -12.83 23.81 22.98
N GLU A 248 -13.43 23.02 22.10
CA GLU A 248 -13.59 21.58 22.27
C GLU A 248 -12.24 20.87 22.23
N VAL A 249 -12.07 19.86 23.08
CA VAL A 249 -10.84 19.07 23.17
C VAL A 249 -11.04 17.76 22.42
N PHE A 250 -10.37 17.62 21.29
CA PHE A 250 -10.32 16.38 20.52
C PHE A 250 -9.08 15.53 20.86
N LEU A 251 -8.00 16.19 21.29
CA LEU A 251 -6.75 15.59 21.75
C LEU A 251 -6.28 16.27 23.02
N HIS A 252 -6.25 15.56 24.14
CA HIS A 252 -5.76 16.16 25.38
C HIS A 252 -4.32 16.66 25.23
N TYR A 253 -4.06 17.89 25.68
CA TYR A 253 -2.72 18.45 25.76
C TYR A 253 -1.81 17.51 26.57
N ARG A 254 -0.61 17.23 26.05
CA ARG A 254 0.37 16.26 26.61
C ARG A 254 -0.06 14.79 26.60
N SER A 255 -1.19 14.43 25.97
CA SER A 255 -1.44 13.02 25.66
C SER A 255 -0.31 12.44 24.78
N PRO A 256 -0.05 11.12 24.85
CA PRO A 256 0.94 10.49 23.98
C PRO A 256 0.73 10.82 22.50
N LEU A 257 -0.53 10.79 22.06
CA LEU A 257 -0.90 11.06 20.68
C LEU A 257 -0.65 12.51 20.26
N TYR A 258 -0.92 13.49 21.13
CA TYR A 258 -0.55 14.88 20.88
C TYR A 258 0.98 15.02 20.74
N ARG A 259 1.74 14.34 21.61
CA ARG A 259 3.21 14.35 21.54
C ARG A 259 3.75 13.67 20.28
N PHE A 260 3.13 12.58 19.83
CA PHE A 260 3.47 11.93 18.57
C PHE A 260 3.19 12.84 17.38
N SER A 261 2.06 13.55 17.38
CA SER A 261 1.78 14.53 16.33
C SER A 261 2.75 15.71 16.32
N GLU A 262 3.10 16.25 17.50
CA GLU A 262 4.16 17.27 17.60
C GLU A 262 5.51 16.74 17.13
N LEU A 263 5.86 15.51 17.50
CA LEU A 263 7.11 14.86 17.12
C LEU A 263 7.20 14.74 15.61
N VAL A 264 6.17 14.19 14.94
CA VAL A 264 6.17 14.05 13.48
C VAL A 264 6.31 15.41 12.79
N TYR A 265 5.57 16.42 13.25
CA TYR A 265 5.61 17.75 12.65
C TYR A 265 6.97 18.45 12.85
N ARG A 266 7.42 18.59 14.09
CA ARG A 266 8.60 19.39 14.43
C ARG A 266 9.90 18.68 14.05
N VAL A 267 10.05 17.41 14.42
CA VAL A 267 11.29 16.67 14.14
C VAL A 267 11.50 16.49 12.65
N SER A 268 10.44 16.31 11.86
CA SER A 268 10.59 16.26 10.41
C SER A 268 11.00 17.62 9.83
N SER A 269 10.42 18.73 10.30
CA SER A 269 10.77 20.06 9.82
C SER A 269 12.19 20.45 10.21
N ASP A 270 12.50 20.40 11.50
CA ASP A 270 13.78 20.83 12.06
C ASP A 270 14.90 19.89 11.63
N GLY A 271 14.63 18.57 11.58
CA GLY A 271 15.59 17.57 11.15
C GLY A 271 16.02 17.75 9.69
N ILE A 272 15.11 18.12 8.79
CA ILE A 272 15.46 18.42 7.40
C ILE A 272 16.42 19.61 7.32
N HIS A 273 16.15 20.69 8.07
CA HIS A 273 17.01 21.88 8.10
C HIS A 273 18.37 21.60 8.74
N ALA A 274 18.39 20.85 9.85
CA ALA A 274 19.62 20.51 10.56
C ALA A 274 20.62 19.69 9.71
N LEU A 275 20.16 18.99 8.67
CA LEU A 275 21.03 18.29 7.73
C LEU A 275 21.86 19.23 6.84
N ASP A 276 21.38 20.45 6.58
CA ASP A 276 22.07 21.47 5.81
C ASP A 276 23.07 22.28 6.65
N GLU A 277 22.92 22.24 7.98
CA GLU A 277 23.74 22.98 8.92
C GLU A 277 24.92 22.14 9.43
N ASP A 278 26.00 22.78 9.87
CA ASP A 278 27.08 22.11 10.58
C ASP A 278 26.75 21.99 12.08
N SER A 279 25.69 21.24 12.37
CA SER A 279 25.19 20.98 13.72
C SER A 279 25.57 19.57 14.20
N ALA A 280 25.83 19.44 15.51
CA ALA A 280 25.99 18.14 16.18
C ALA A 280 24.67 17.38 16.30
N ASP A 281 23.53 18.06 16.19
CA ASP A 281 22.19 17.52 16.44
C ASP A 281 21.51 16.99 15.16
N LYS A 282 22.30 16.48 14.21
CA LYS A 282 21.78 15.95 12.95
C LYS A 282 20.89 14.73 13.20
N PRO A 283 19.75 14.61 12.50
CA PRO A 283 18.92 13.42 12.59
C PRO A 283 19.71 12.19 12.13
N THR A 284 19.43 11.06 12.77
CA THR A 284 20.00 9.76 12.42
C THR A 284 18.88 8.81 11.97
N ARG A 285 19.21 7.58 11.57
CA ARG A 285 18.19 6.54 11.35
C ARG A 285 17.24 6.37 12.55
N TYR A 286 17.73 6.53 13.78
CA TYR A 286 16.90 6.39 14.97
C TYR A 286 15.88 7.52 15.10
N THR A 287 16.22 8.72 14.61
CA THR A 287 15.27 9.83 14.49
C THR A 287 14.16 9.47 13.51
N VAL A 288 14.50 8.90 12.35
CA VAL A 288 13.52 8.47 11.34
C VAL A 288 12.63 7.37 11.88
N GLN A 289 13.18 6.34 12.54
CA GLN A 289 12.40 5.26 13.17
C GLN A 289 11.40 5.81 14.21
N ALA A 290 11.84 6.74 15.06
CA ALA A 290 10.97 7.36 16.07
C ALA A 290 9.80 8.13 15.43
N VAL A 291 10.08 8.92 14.38
CA VAL A 291 9.06 9.65 13.62
C VAL A 291 8.12 8.68 12.89
N ALA A 292 8.65 7.63 12.27
CA ALA A 292 7.87 6.63 11.55
C ALA A 292 6.87 5.94 12.49
N HIS A 293 7.33 5.44 13.65
CA HIS A 293 6.45 4.78 14.62
C HIS A 293 5.43 5.74 15.25
N ALA A 294 5.82 6.99 15.51
CA ALA A 294 4.86 8.01 15.94
C ALA A 294 3.77 8.26 14.88
N LEU A 295 4.12 8.25 13.59
CA LEU A 295 3.15 8.37 12.50
C LEU A 295 2.21 7.16 12.42
N LEU A 296 2.69 5.93 12.66
CA LEU A 296 1.84 4.74 12.67
C LEU A 296 0.71 4.89 13.72
N GLU A 297 1.04 5.37 14.92
CA GLU A 297 0.04 5.67 15.96
C GLU A 297 -0.96 6.74 15.54
N LEU A 298 -0.51 7.78 14.82
CA LEU A 298 -1.40 8.81 14.27
C LEU A 298 -2.35 8.25 13.21
N ILE A 299 -1.88 7.34 12.35
CA ILE A 299 -2.71 6.66 11.36
C ILE A 299 -3.79 5.83 12.07
N LEU A 300 -3.41 5.05 13.09
CA LEU A 300 -4.35 4.24 13.85
C LEU A 300 -5.40 5.10 14.59
N TRP A 301 -4.99 6.22 15.17
CA TRP A 301 -5.94 7.17 15.77
C TRP A 301 -6.89 7.74 14.72
N PHE A 302 -6.36 8.20 13.57
CA PHE A 302 -7.15 8.74 12.48
C PHE A 302 -8.23 7.75 12.05
N GLY A 303 -7.90 6.47 11.88
CA GLY A 303 -8.87 5.43 11.53
C GLY A 303 -9.96 5.17 12.57
N ARG A 304 -9.81 5.64 13.82
CA ARG A 304 -10.84 5.55 14.87
C ARG A 304 -11.79 6.75 14.89
N VAL A 305 -11.39 7.88 14.31
CA VAL A 305 -12.14 9.16 14.41
C VAL A 305 -12.71 9.66 13.09
N ALA A 306 -12.17 9.18 11.96
CA ALA A 306 -12.65 9.44 10.60
C ALA A 306 -13.87 8.57 10.26
#